data_AF-A0AB34JIQ2-F1
#
_entry.id   AF-A0AB34JIQ2-F1
#
_cell.length_a   1.000
_cell.length_b   1.000
_cell.length_c   1.000
_cell.angle_alpha   90.00
_cell.angle_beta   90.00
_cell.angle_gamma   90.00
#
_symmetry.space_group_name_H-M   'P 1'
#
loop_
_entity.id
_entity.type
_entity.pdbx_description
1 polymer ?
#
loop_
_entity_poly.entity_id
_entity_poly.type
_entity_poly.pdbx_seq_one_letter_code
_entity_poly.pdbx_strand_id
1 'polypeptide(L)'
;MNKKVDPDGLRLHIGSLFSSSDVEQKHMEDAEGPYQLLPAEGKPHVCCARRVWLVASCTCATAAFVGMLLFASRGDGATHMFTAALRRVSLVSTVFPVEVAYISIIRHGEKHDGDGLSDDGKMRAQYLTRCIISSGASVAFPLGHPTYVMASHGKPGKSYRTQATASPIAEALGIKLDDSLYYGDATGFSQAVQKLLHHEATVLVTWHHNEIHSLVQKLLEGEAWKKSALGYRDDWPRSCGDEAWSAHRLPGSTCYDLIWRLTLTRKLQPTGKHKWEVTALTSTLEGFQGDPEAPCAEGLAPIKYSWFSSSW
;
A
#
# COMPACT_ATOMS: atom_id res chain seq x y z
N MET A 1 3.79 -58.91 49.03
CA MET A 1 4.66 -59.85 48.29
C MET A 1 4.86 -59.30 46.88
N ASN A 2 6.09 -58.90 46.58
CA ASN A 2 6.53 -58.36 45.30
C ASN A 2 6.27 -59.35 44.15
N LYS A 3 5.66 -58.89 43.06
CA LYS A 3 5.82 -59.53 41.75
C LYS A 3 6.33 -58.51 40.73
N LYS A 4 7.46 -58.90 40.16
CA LYS A 4 8.28 -58.23 39.15
C LYS A 4 7.47 -57.99 37.88
N VAL A 5 7.72 -56.84 37.27
CA VAL A 5 7.41 -56.51 35.88
C VAL A 5 8.49 -57.14 35.00
N ASP A 6 8.07 -57.87 33.99
CA ASP A 6 8.94 -58.38 32.91
C ASP A 6 8.78 -57.45 31.70
N PRO A 7 9.85 -56.84 31.16
CA PRO A 7 9.80 -56.03 29.97
C PRO A 7 10.23 -56.88 28.78
N ASP A 8 9.32 -57.15 27.84
CA ASP A 8 9.60 -57.35 26.40
C ASP A 8 8.39 -58.02 25.74
N GLY A 9 7.73 -57.30 24.84
CA GLY A 9 6.61 -57.89 24.12
C GLY A 9 5.79 -56.92 23.28
N LEU A 10 6.42 -56.06 22.47
CA LEU A 10 5.70 -55.42 21.36
C LEU A 10 6.53 -55.48 20.08
N ARG A 11 6.30 -56.55 19.33
CA ARG A 11 6.75 -56.73 17.94
C ARG A 11 5.65 -56.12 17.05
N LEU A 12 5.88 -54.92 16.53
CA LEU A 12 5.01 -54.32 15.51
C LEU A 12 5.52 -54.69 14.12
N HIS A 13 4.62 -55.28 13.34
CA HIS A 13 4.81 -55.66 11.94
C HIS A 13 5.03 -54.42 11.06
N ILE A 14 6.18 -54.40 10.38
CA ILE A 14 6.44 -53.48 9.26
C ILE A 14 5.89 -54.16 8.00
N GLY A 15 4.74 -53.67 7.53
CA GLY A 15 4.13 -54.05 6.26
C GLY A 15 4.16 -52.87 5.29
N SER A 16 5.12 -52.92 4.37
CA SER A 16 5.20 -52.13 3.14
C SER A 16 3.92 -52.27 2.30
N LEU A 17 3.46 -51.17 1.70
CA LEU A 17 2.87 -51.08 0.34
C LEU A 17 2.36 -49.64 0.12
N PHE A 18 3.21 -48.76 -0.41
CA PHE A 18 2.75 -47.57 -1.12
C PHE A 18 3.14 -47.71 -2.59
N SER A 19 2.09 -47.87 -3.38
CA SER A 19 2.08 -47.92 -4.84
C SER A 19 2.47 -46.55 -5.39
N SER A 20 3.52 -46.51 -6.21
CA SER A 20 3.81 -45.38 -7.08
C SER A 20 2.74 -45.31 -8.16
N SER A 21 2.02 -44.19 -8.22
CA SER A 21 1.29 -43.78 -9.42
C SER A 21 1.81 -42.41 -9.82
N ASP A 22 2.40 -42.41 -10.99
CA ASP A 22 2.99 -41.31 -11.74
C ASP A 22 2.17 -40.03 -11.67
N VAL A 23 2.77 -38.98 -11.10
CA VAL A 23 2.34 -37.60 -11.30
C VAL A 23 3.29 -36.99 -12.31
N GLU A 24 2.76 -36.81 -13.51
CA GLU A 24 3.36 -36.10 -14.63
C GLU A 24 3.76 -34.67 -14.20
N GLN A 25 5.04 -34.51 -13.82
CA GLN A 25 5.67 -33.22 -13.58
C GLN A 25 5.77 -32.48 -14.91
N LYS A 26 4.80 -31.60 -15.18
CA LYS A 26 4.94 -30.58 -16.21
C LYS A 26 5.97 -29.55 -15.71
N HIS A 27 7.23 -29.78 -16.05
CA HIS A 27 8.30 -28.80 -15.97
C HIS A 27 7.87 -27.56 -16.78
N MET A 28 7.54 -26.48 -16.07
CA MET A 28 7.50 -25.14 -16.64
C MET A 28 8.91 -24.58 -16.42
N GLU A 29 9.80 -24.94 -17.33
CA GLU A 29 11.11 -24.29 -17.46
C GLU A 29 10.86 -22.84 -17.89
N ASP A 30 11.39 -21.92 -17.09
CA ASP A 30 11.60 -20.53 -17.50
C ASP A 30 12.62 -20.53 -18.64
N ALA A 31 12.13 -20.50 -19.88
CA ALA A 31 12.95 -20.39 -21.07
C ALA A 31 13.56 -18.98 -21.16
N GLU A 32 14.76 -18.80 -20.61
CA GLU A 32 15.62 -17.66 -20.91
C GLU A 32 16.26 -17.84 -22.29
N GLY A 33 15.68 -17.20 -23.31
CA GLY A 33 16.32 -17.03 -24.61
C GLY A 33 17.28 -15.82 -24.63
N PRO A 34 18.41 -15.87 -25.36
CA PRO A 34 19.34 -14.76 -25.44
C PRO A 34 18.78 -13.65 -26.34
N TYR A 35 18.38 -12.51 -25.75
CA TYR A 35 18.03 -11.32 -26.52
C TYR A 35 19.27 -10.46 -26.78
N GLN A 36 19.62 -10.32 -28.06
CA GLN A 36 20.60 -9.34 -28.53
C GLN A 36 20.09 -7.92 -28.29
N LEU A 37 20.90 -7.13 -27.59
CA LEU A 37 20.68 -5.71 -27.33
C LEU A 37 20.85 -4.91 -28.63
N LEU A 38 19.81 -4.20 -29.06
CA LEU A 38 19.92 -3.10 -30.01
C LEU A 38 20.08 -1.78 -29.23
N PRO A 39 20.95 -0.86 -29.67
CA PRO A 39 21.14 0.42 -29.00
C PRO A 39 19.94 1.34 -29.22
N ALA A 40 19.38 1.86 -28.13
CA ALA A 40 18.34 2.88 -28.15
C ALA A 40 18.99 4.27 -28.22
N GLU A 41 18.88 4.93 -29.38
CA GLU A 41 19.17 6.36 -29.50
C GLU A 41 18.02 7.18 -28.91
N GLY A 42 18.26 7.77 -27.73
CA GLY A 42 17.33 8.67 -27.07
C GLY A 42 17.52 10.12 -27.50
N LYS A 43 16.49 10.73 -28.12
CA LYS A 43 16.35 12.19 -28.23
C LYS A 43 15.69 12.74 -26.94
N PRO A 44 16.09 13.92 -26.45
CA PRO A 44 15.53 14.49 -25.23
C PRO A 44 14.11 15.01 -25.46
N HIS A 45 13.17 14.53 -24.65
CA HIS A 45 11.82 15.11 -24.58
C HIS A 45 11.82 16.34 -23.67
N VAL A 46 11.32 17.43 -24.26
CA VAL A 46 11.12 18.75 -23.66
C VAL A 46 10.21 18.66 -22.44
N CYS A 47 10.66 19.22 -21.32
CA CYS A 47 9.89 19.45 -20.11
C CYS A 47 8.67 20.34 -20.41
N CYS A 48 7.47 19.77 -20.33
CA CYS A 48 6.22 20.51 -20.40
C CYS A 48 5.81 20.91 -18.97
N ALA A 49 6.10 22.16 -18.60
CA ALA A 49 5.61 22.78 -17.38
C ALA A 49 4.07 22.82 -17.39
N ARG A 50 3.42 22.00 -16.55
CA ARG A 50 1.96 22.04 -16.38
C ARG A 50 1.56 22.75 -15.09
N ARG A 51 0.98 23.92 -15.34
CA ARG A 51 -0.01 24.69 -14.58
C ARG A 51 -0.69 23.91 -13.45
N VAL A 52 -0.48 24.44 -12.24
CA VAL A 52 -1.31 24.21 -11.05
C VAL A 52 -2.73 24.66 -11.38
N TRP A 53 -3.66 23.70 -11.49
CA TRP A 53 -5.08 24.01 -11.42
C TRP A 53 -5.44 24.18 -9.95
N LEU A 54 -5.60 25.44 -9.53
CA LEU A 54 -6.37 25.75 -8.33
C LEU A 54 -7.77 25.15 -8.52
N VAL A 55 -8.15 24.26 -7.61
CA VAL A 55 -9.54 23.88 -7.39
C VAL A 55 -10.25 25.11 -6.84
N ALA A 56 -10.67 25.98 -7.74
CA ALA A 56 -11.64 27.03 -7.44
C ALA A 56 -12.94 26.32 -7.04
N SER A 57 -13.20 26.30 -5.73
CA SER A 57 -14.49 25.89 -5.21
C SER A 57 -15.57 26.71 -5.89
N CYS A 58 -16.53 25.98 -6.45
CA CYS A 58 -17.65 26.51 -7.21
C CYS A 58 -18.56 27.34 -6.29
N THR A 59 -18.26 28.62 -6.10
CA THR A 59 -19.10 29.60 -5.40
C THR A 59 -19.65 30.68 -6.34
N CYS A 60 -19.66 30.45 -7.66
CA CYS A 60 -20.08 31.45 -8.65
C CYS A 60 -21.55 31.40 -9.08
N ALA A 61 -22.40 30.52 -8.54
CA ALA A 61 -23.79 30.41 -9.00
C ALA A 61 -24.83 31.22 -8.18
N THR A 62 -24.47 31.88 -7.08
CA THR A 62 -25.44 32.61 -6.24
C THR A 62 -25.32 34.14 -6.28
N ALA A 63 -24.35 34.70 -7.01
CA ALA A 63 -24.23 36.15 -7.17
C ALA A 63 -25.14 36.73 -8.28
N ALA A 64 -25.69 35.90 -9.17
CA ALA A 64 -26.48 36.37 -10.31
C ALA A 64 -27.97 36.62 -10.00
N PHE A 65 -28.51 36.15 -8.87
CA PHE A 65 -29.94 36.31 -8.55
C PHE A 65 -30.27 37.48 -7.62
N VAL A 66 -29.27 38.14 -7.03
CA VAL A 66 -29.51 39.32 -6.15
C VAL A 66 -29.46 40.65 -6.93
N GLY A 67 -28.91 40.64 -8.16
CA GLY A 67 -28.80 41.84 -9.00
C GLY A 67 -30.06 42.22 -9.77
N MET A 68 -31.12 41.38 -9.79
CA MET A 68 -32.30 41.57 -10.65
C MET A 68 -33.58 41.95 -9.87
N LEU A 69 -33.43 42.55 -8.69
CA LEU A 69 -34.56 43.05 -7.87
C LEU A 69 -34.42 44.52 -7.45
N LEU A 70 -33.47 45.26 -8.01
CA LEU A 70 -33.21 46.67 -7.67
C LEU A 70 -33.55 47.69 -8.78
N PHE A 71 -34.23 47.29 -9.86
CA PHE A 71 -34.61 48.22 -10.94
C PHE A 71 -36.09 48.08 -11.33
N ALA A 72 -37.00 48.38 -10.40
CA ALA A 72 -38.37 48.79 -10.74
C ALA A 72 -39.08 49.40 -9.52
N SER A 73 -38.95 50.71 -9.32
CA SER A 73 -40.00 51.53 -8.68
C SER A 73 -39.55 52.98 -8.64
N ARG A 74 -39.96 53.76 -9.65
CA ARG A 74 -39.95 55.21 -9.64
C ARG A 74 -41.41 55.62 -9.87
N GLY A 75 -42.18 55.66 -8.79
CA GLY A 75 -43.60 55.97 -8.79
C GLY A 75 -44.03 56.27 -7.36
N ASP A 76 -44.30 57.54 -7.11
CA ASP A 76 -44.67 58.09 -5.81
C ASP A 76 -46.00 57.53 -5.30
N GLY A 77 -46.05 57.20 -4.00
CA GLY A 77 -47.30 57.10 -3.24
C GLY A 77 -47.81 55.68 -2.95
N ALA A 78 -47.20 55.00 -1.98
CA ALA A 78 -47.86 54.04 -1.07
C ALA A 78 -46.83 53.48 -0.07
N THR A 79 -46.41 54.30 0.89
CA THR A 79 -45.86 53.81 2.15
C THR A 79 -46.98 53.06 2.88
N HIS A 80 -46.99 51.73 2.85
CA HIS A 80 -47.40 50.81 3.93
C HIS A 80 -47.47 49.38 3.35
N MET A 81 -46.79 48.44 4.02
CA MET A 81 -46.88 46.98 3.84
C MET A 81 -46.04 46.29 2.74
N PHE A 82 -44.73 46.56 2.68
CA PHE A 82 -43.77 45.56 2.19
C PHE A 82 -42.58 45.45 3.13
N THR A 83 -42.82 45.00 4.37
CA THR A 83 -41.78 44.39 5.20
C THR A 83 -41.52 42.99 4.64
N ALA A 84 -40.96 42.95 3.43
CA ALA A 84 -40.59 41.72 2.75
C ALA A 84 -39.55 41.01 3.63
N ALA A 85 -39.94 39.86 4.14
CA ALA A 85 -39.14 39.00 4.99
C ALA A 85 -37.86 38.60 4.26
N LEU A 86 -36.78 39.33 4.49
CA LEU A 86 -35.41 38.89 4.24
C LEU A 86 -35.12 37.74 5.21
N ARG A 87 -35.65 36.54 4.91
CA ARG A 87 -35.18 35.29 5.49
C ARG A 87 -33.70 35.20 5.14
N ARG A 88 -32.84 35.49 6.11
CA ARG A 88 -31.40 35.22 6.04
C ARG A 88 -31.23 33.73 5.78
N VAL A 89 -31.06 33.35 4.52
CA VAL A 89 -30.59 32.01 4.16
C VAL A 89 -29.13 31.97 4.60
N SER A 90 -28.90 31.57 5.85
CA SER A 90 -27.54 31.22 6.30
C SER A 90 -27.16 29.95 5.57
N LEU A 91 -26.36 30.08 4.52
CA LEU A 91 -25.64 28.97 3.93
C LEU A 91 -24.62 28.49 4.98
N VAL A 92 -25.07 27.59 5.85
CA VAL A 92 -24.17 26.84 6.73
C VAL A 92 -23.47 25.82 5.85
N SER A 93 -22.28 26.16 5.37
CA SER A 93 -21.39 25.20 4.75
C SER A 93 -20.99 24.18 5.81
N THR A 94 -21.62 23.01 5.78
CA THR A 94 -21.24 21.89 6.65
C THR A 94 -19.89 21.36 6.20
N VAL A 95 -18.83 21.75 6.91
CA VAL A 95 -17.50 21.16 6.74
C VAL A 95 -17.53 19.79 7.40
N PHE A 96 -17.51 18.73 6.60
CA PHE A 96 -17.39 17.38 7.12
C PHE A 96 -15.93 17.06 7.41
N PRO A 97 -15.59 16.51 8.59
CA PRO A 97 -14.25 16.03 8.85
C PRO A 97 -13.86 14.96 7.83
N VAL A 98 -12.61 15.05 7.36
CA VAL A 98 -12.00 14.07 6.45
C VAL A 98 -11.00 13.27 7.27
N GLU A 99 -11.25 11.97 7.36
CA GLU A 99 -10.31 11.05 7.98
C GLU A 99 -9.32 10.57 6.92
N VAL A 100 -8.08 10.30 7.35
CA VAL A 100 -6.99 9.79 6.50
C VAL A 100 -6.49 8.46 7.05
N ALA A 101 -6.06 7.56 6.17
CA ALA A 101 -5.36 6.33 6.49
C ALA A 101 -4.36 5.97 5.38
N TYR A 102 -3.39 5.11 5.69
CA TYR A 102 -2.32 4.73 4.77
C TYR A 102 -2.17 3.22 4.63
N ILE A 103 -1.84 2.78 3.42
CA ILE A 103 -1.43 1.41 3.14
C ILE A 103 -0.08 1.46 2.45
N SER A 104 0.92 0.77 3.00
CA SER A 104 2.25 0.63 2.41
C SER A 104 2.45 -0.82 2.01
N ILE A 105 2.56 -1.06 0.70
CA ILE A 105 2.70 -2.38 0.10
C ILE A 105 4.16 -2.56 -0.32
N ILE A 106 4.76 -3.65 0.13
CA ILE A 106 6.11 -4.07 -0.23
C ILE A 106 6.08 -5.48 -0.83
N ARG A 107 7.06 -5.76 -1.70
CA ARG A 107 7.31 -7.11 -2.20
C ARG A 107 7.96 -7.95 -1.09
N HIS A 108 7.74 -9.26 -1.08
CA HIS A 108 8.55 -10.15 -0.24
C HIS A 108 10.06 -10.04 -0.56
N GLY A 109 10.90 -10.35 0.42
CA GLY A 109 12.36 -10.39 0.23
C GLY A 109 12.83 -11.42 -0.80
N GLU A 110 14.12 -11.33 -1.12
CA GLU A 110 14.81 -12.16 -2.09
C GLU A 110 14.67 -13.66 -1.78
N LYS A 111 14.75 -14.47 -2.83
CA LYS A 111 14.70 -15.94 -2.74
C LYS A 111 16.03 -16.53 -3.17
N HIS A 112 16.41 -17.58 -2.46
CA HIS A 112 17.40 -18.56 -2.91
C HIS A 112 16.68 -19.91 -3.10
N ASP A 113 17.40 -20.96 -3.47
CA ASP A 113 16.81 -22.28 -3.74
C ASP A 113 15.76 -22.70 -2.67
N GLY A 114 14.60 -23.19 -3.13
CA GLY A 114 13.47 -23.58 -2.26
C GLY A 114 12.36 -22.53 -2.09
N ASP A 115 11.63 -22.59 -0.97
CA ASP A 115 10.38 -21.86 -0.75
C ASP A 115 10.50 -20.66 0.20
N GLY A 116 11.69 -20.46 0.79
CA GLY A 116 11.99 -19.44 1.79
C GLY A 116 12.73 -18.21 1.26
N LEU A 117 13.10 -17.31 2.17
CA LEU A 117 13.97 -16.17 1.86
C LEU A 117 15.42 -16.63 1.67
N SER A 118 16.14 -15.99 0.75
CA SER A 118 17.61 -16.07 0.71
C SER A 118 18.22 -15.42 1.95
N ASP A 119 19.53 -15.53 2.12
CA ASP A 119 20.23 -14.78 3.16
C ASP A 119 20.09 -13.27 2.94
N ASP A 120 20.17 -12.78 1.68
CA ASP A 120 19.85 -11.38 1.34
C ASP A 120 18.41 -11.01 1.73
N GLY A 121 17.44 -11.89 1.48
CA GLY A 121 16.04 -11.66 1.83
C GLY A 121 15.82 -11.60 3.34
N LYS A 122 16.56 -12.41 4.12
CA LYS A 122 16.55 -12.35 5.59
C LYS A 122 17.19 -11.05 6.09
N MET A 123 18.32 -10.65 5.51
CA MET A 123 18.98 -9.37 5.81
C MET A 123 18.08 -8.18 5.50
N ARG A 124 17.38 -8.21 4.36
CA ARG A 124 16.36 -7.20 4.01
C ARG A 124 15.23 -7.18 5.02
N ALA A 125 14.69 -8.34 5.41
CA ALA A 125 13.62 -8.41 6.42
C ALA A 125 14.07 -7.84 7.78
N GLN A 126 15.34 -8.04 8.16
CA GLN A 126 15.94 -7.44 9.35
C GLN A 126 16.08 -5.92 9.22
N TYR A 127 16.60 -5.43 8.09
CA TYR A 127 16.68 -3.99 7.79
C TYR A 127 15.30 -3.33 7.85
N LEU A 128 14.31 -3.91 7.18
CA LEU A 128 12.92 -3.44 7.20
C LEU A 128 12.37 -3.39 8.63
N THR A 129 12.60 -4.44 9.41
CA THR A 129 12.19 -4.50 10.82
C THR A 129 12.80 -3.35 11.60
N ARG A 130 14.13 -3.18 11.59
CA ARG A 130 14.78 -2.07 12.30
C ARG A 130 14.23 -0.73 11.83
N CYS A 131 14.17 -0.50 10.52
CA CYS A 131 13.84 0.81 10.00
C CYS A 131 12.37 1.17 10.23
N ILE A 132 11.45 0.23 10.13
CA ILE A 132 10.02 0.49 10.38
C ILE A 132 9.73 0.72 11.87
N ILE A 133 10.45 0.05 12.79
CA ILE A 133 10.21 0.21 14.24
C ILE A 133 11.02 1.35 14.88
N SER A 134 12.09 1.80 14.24
CA SER A 134 12.95 2.89 14.76
C SER A 134 12.60 4.24 14.15
N SER A 135 11.93 4.26 13.00
CA SER A 135 11.47 5.50 12.39
C SER A 135 10.18 5.97 13.05
N GLY A 136 10.14 7.25 13.43
CA GLY A 136 8.87 7.95 13.62
C GLY A 136 8.15 8.09 12.27
N ALA A 137 7.64 9.27 11.95
CA ALA A 137 7.11 9.51 10.61
C ALA A 137 8.21 9.37 9.55
N SER A 138 7.92 8.64 8.46
CA SER A 138 8.77 8.52 7.27
C SER A 138 7.95 8.76 6.01
N VAL A 139 8.59 8.80 4.83
CA VAL A 139 7.83 8.93 3.57
C VAL A 139 6.97 7.67 3.36
N ALA A 140 7.48 6.48 3.66
CA ALA A 140 6.70 5.25 3.56
C ALA A 140 5.59 5.17 4.63
N PHE A 141 5.81 5.77 5.80
CA PHE A 141 4.90 5.70 6.94
C PHE A 141 4.66 7.08 7.59
N PRO A 142 3.78 7.92 7.00
CA PRO A 142 3.62 9.32 7.44
C PRO A 142 3.07 9.50 8.86
N LEU A 143 2.37 8.49 9.39
CA LEU A 143 1.80 8.50 10.73
C LEU A 143 2.63 7.69 11.74
N GLY A 144 3.87 7.33 11.39
CA GLY A 144 4.71 6.45 12.18
C GLY A 144 4.37 4.98 11.98
N HIS A 145 4.58 4.17 13.01
CA HIS A 145 4.55 2.71 12.87
C HIS A 145 3.23 2.15 12.33
N PRO A 146 3.28 1.03 11.58
CA PRO A 146 2.08 0.29 11.20
C PRO A 146 1.26 -0.12 12.42
N THR A 147 -0.05 0.13 12.35
CA THR A 147 -1.06 -0.39 13.29
C THR A 147 -1.53 -1.80 12.93
N TYR A 148 -1.31 -2.22 11.68
CA TYR A 148 -1.63 -3.54 11.17
C TYR A 148 -0.52 -4.02 10.22
N VAL A 149 -0.24 -5.32 10.25
CA VAL A 149 0.68 -5.98 9.32
C VAL A 149 -0.05 -7.16 8.69
N MET A 150 -0.08 -7.17 7.36
CA MET A 150 -0.67 -8.22 6.55
C MET A 150 0.39 -8.88 5.67
N ALA A 151 0.25 -10.17 5.45
CA ALA A 151 1.00 -10.92 4.45
C ALA A 151 0.04 -11.79 3.64
N SER A 152 0.32 -12.02 2.36
CA SER A 152 -0.34 -13.14 1.69
C SER A 152 0.23 -14.46 2.16
N HIS A 153 -0.56 -15.53 2.09
CA HIS A 153 -0.04 -16.88 2.01
C HIS A 153 0.03 -17.40 0.58
N GLY A 154 1.07 -18.20 0.31
CA GLY A 154 1.20 -19.00 -0.91
C GLY A 154 0.33 -20.25 -0.88
N LYS A 155 0.36 -21.03 -1.96
CA LYS A 155 -0.12 -22.42 -1.91
C LYS A 155 0.68 -23.19 -0.84
N PRO A 156 0.05 -24.11 -0.08
CA PRO A 156 0.79 -24.96 0.84
C PRO A 156 1.98 -25.63 0.15
N GLY A 157 3.18 -25.51 0.75
CA GLY A 157 4.42 -26.07 0.20
C GLY A 157 4.95 -25.39 -1.07
N LYS A 158 4.71 -24.08 -1.25
CA LYS A 158 5.28 -23.31 -2.38
C LYS A 158 6.08 -22.08 -2.00
N SER A 159 5.56 -21.20 -1.15
CA SER A 159 6.28 -19.99 -0.75
C SER A 159 5.66 -19.40 0.50
N TYR A 160 6.50 -19.15 1.50
CA TYR A 160 6.14 -18.44 2.74
C TYR A 160 6.92 -17.11 2.89
N ARG A 161 7.54 -16.63 1.80
CA ARG A 161 8.43 -15.46 1.79
C ARG A 161 7.76 -14.16 2.23
N THR A 162 6.49 -13.97 1.89
CA THR A 162 5.69 -12.82 2.33
C THR A 162 5.57 -12.81 3.84
N GLN A 163 5.18 -13.94 4.46
CA GLN A 163 5.15 -14.07 5.91
C GLN A 163 6.54 -13.94 6.52
N ALA A 164 7.57 -14.56 5.95
CA ALA A 164 8.93 -14.46 6.46
C ALA A 164 9.49 -13.03 6.43
N THR A 165 9.05 -12.21 5.47
CA THR A 165 9.40 -10.79 5.40
C THR A 165 8.64 -9.98 6.46
N ALA A 166 7.35 -10.27 6.67
CA ALA A 166 6.48 -9.50 7.57
C ALA A 166 6.56 -9.89 9.05
N SER A 167 6.82 -11.16 9.34
CA SER A 167 6.77 -11.72 10.70
C SER A 167 7.68 -10.98 11.69
N PRO A 168 8.97 -10.73 11.40
CA PRO A 168 9.82 -10.00 12.35
C PRO A 168 9.33 -8.57 12.62
N ILE A 169 8.68 -7.93 11.64
CA ILE A 169 8.09 -6.59 11.79
C ILE A 169 6.88 -6.65 12.74
N ALA A 170 5.97 -7.60 12.50
CA ALA A 170 4.79 -7.79 13.33
C ALA A 170 5.16 -8.15 14.79
N GLU A 171 6.15 -9.04 14.96
CA GLU A 171 6.68 -9.44 16.26
C GLU A 171 7.30 -8.24 17.01
N ALA A 172 8.16 -7.46 16.34
CA ALA A 172 8.79 -6.29 16.96
C ALA A 172 7.79 -5.19 17.34
N LEU A 173 6.67 -5.08 16.62
CA LEU A 173 5.56 -4.17 16.93
C LEU A 173 4.58 -4.72 17.98
N GLY A 174 4.70 -5.99 18.37
CA GLY A 174 3.76 -6.64 19.29
C GLY A 174 2.36 -6.82 18.72
N ILE A 175 2.21 -6.88 17.39
CA ILE A 175 0.93 -7.04 16.70
C ILE A 175 0.86 -8.39 15.99
N LYS A 176 -0.35 -8.94 15.87
CA LYS A 176 -0.57 -10.20 15.16
C LYS A 176 -0.42 -9.99 13.66
N LEU A 177 0.40 -10.83 13.01
CA LEU A 177 0.42 -10.93 11.55
C LEU A 177 -0.91 -11.51 11.03
N ASP A 178 -1.57 -10.79 10.13
CA ASP A 178 -2.70 -11.32 9.37
C ASP A 178 -2.20 -11.93 8.05
N ASP A 179 -2.13 -13.25 8.02
CA ASP A 179 -1.75 -14.05 6.85
C ASP A 179 -2.93 -14.87 6.27
N SER A 180 -4.16 -14.47 6.59
CA SER A 180 -5.37 -15.24 6.26
C SER A 180 -5.74 -15.25 4.77
N LEU A 181 -5.13 -14.39 3.96
CA LEU A 181 -5.48 -14.18 2.56
C LEU A 181 -4.49 -14.81 1.58
N TYR A 182 -5.05 -15.50 0.58
CA TYR A 182 -4.26 -16.08 -0.51
C TYR A 182 -3.70 -14.97 -1.41
N TYR A 183 -2.48 -15.15 -1.94
CA TYR A 183 -1.82 -14.12 -2.75
C TYR A 183 -2.64 -13.66 -3.98
N GLY A 184 -3.49 -14.51 -4.55
CA GLY A 184 -4.38 -14.16 -5.66
C GLY A 184 -5.74 -13.55 -5.26
N ASP A 185 -6.04 -13.39 -3.97
CA ASP A 185 -7.35 -12.91 -3.49
C ASP A 185 -7.40 -11.40 -3.30
N ALA A 186 -7.32 -10.66 -4.41
CA ALA A 186 -7.42 -9.20 -4.37
C ALA A 186 -8.77 -8.70 -3.82
N THR A 187 -9.86 -9.44 -4.05
CA THR A 187 -11.20 -9.07 -3.56
C THR A 187 -11.29 -9.21 -2.05
N GLY A 188 -10.86 -10.34 -1.50
CA GLY A 188 -10.78 -10.57 -0.05
C GLY A 188 -9.87 -9.54 0.62
N PHE A 189 -8.73 -9.22 0.01
CA PHE A 189 -7.84 -8.15 0.48
C PHE A 189 -8.54 -6.78 0.59
N SER A 190 -9.18 -6.32 -0.50
CA SER A 190 -9.88 -5.03 -0.48
C SER A 190 -10.98 -4.99 0.58
N GLN A 191 -11.74 -6.09 0.74
CA GLN A 191 -12.77 -6.20 1.77
C GLN A 191 -12.20 -6.21 3.20
N ALA A 192 -11.10 -6.94 3.43
CA ALA A 192 -10.44 -7.02 4.73
C ALA A 192 -9.91 -5.64 5.13
N VAL A 193 -9.14 -5.00 4.25
CA VAL A 193 -8.57 -3.66 4.50
C VAL A 193 -9.66 -2.63 4.78
N GLN A 194 -10.75 -2.58 3.99
CA GLN A 194 -11.84 -1.63 4.23
C GLN A 194 -12.49 -1.77 5.62
N LYS A 195 -12.47 -2.98 6.21
CA LYS A 195 -12.96 -3.24 7.58
C LYS A 195 -11.94 -2.86 8.65
N LEU A 196 -10.64 -2.99 8.37
CA LEU A 196 -9.55 -2.68 9.30
C LEU A 196 -9.30 -1.17 9.43
N LEU A 197 -9.50 -0.42 8.35
CA LEU A 197 -9.19 1.00 8.31
C LEU A 197 -10.10 1.84 9.20
N HIS A 198 -9.47 2.62 10.08
CA HIS A 198 -10.05 3.67 10.90
C HIS A 198 -9.23 4.96 10.72
N HIS A 199 -9.66 6.07 11.34
CA HIS A 199 -8.90 7.31 11.29
C HIS A 199 -7.46 7.08 11.78
N GLU A 200 -6.48 7.54 11.01
CA GLU A 200 -5.04 7.42 11.29
C GLU A 200 -4.49 5.98 11.24
N ALA A 201 -5.25 5.02 10.72
CA ALA A 201 -4.75 3.67 10.50
C ALA A 201 -3.59 3.66 9.50
N THR A 202 -2.55 2.89 9.82
CA THR A 202 -1.41 2.62 8.94
C THR A 202 -1.25 1.11 8.79
N VAL A 203 -1.31 0.61 7.56
CA VAL A 203 -1.27 -0.83 7.25
C VAL A 203 -0.01 -1.13 6.45
N LEU A 204 0.82 -2.06 6.93
CA LEU A 204 1.89 -2.66 6.14
C LEU A 204 1.38 -3.93 5.47
N VAL A 205 1.65 -4.09 4.18
CA VAL A 205 1.27 -5.26 3.38
C VAL A 205 2.51 -5.83 2.71
N THR A 206 2.82 -7.11 2.97
CA THR A 206 3.82 -7.86 2.18
C THR A 206 3.11 -8.78 1.21
N TRP A 207 3.49 -8.73 -0.07
CA TRP A 207 2.77 -9.50 -1.09
C TRP A 207 3.65 -10.06 -2.20
N HIS A 208 3.06 -10.94 -3.00
CA HIS A 208 3.68 -11.46 -4.20
C HIS A 208 3.65 -10.40 -5.32
N HIS A 209 4.80 -10.02 -5.86
CA HIS A 209 4.94 -8.96 -6.87
C HIS A 209 3.99 -9.09 -8.07
N ASN A 210 3.74 -10.30 -8.57
CA ASN A 210 2.80 -10.51 -9.68
C ASN A 210 1.35 -10.16 -9.34
N GLU A 211 0.97 -10.03 -8.08
CA GLU A 211 -0.41 -9.74 -7.67
C GLU A 211 -0.59 -8.35 -7.05
N ILE A 212 0.50 -7.62 -6.74
CA ILE A 212 0.41 -6.30 -6.11
C ILE A 212 -0.42 -5.32 -6.96
N HIS A 213 -0.24 -5.34 -8.27
CA HIS A 213 -1.02 -4.50 -9.19
C HIS A 213 -2.53 -4.78 -9.06
N SER A 214 -2.92 -6.05 -8.94
CA SER A 214 -4.31 -6.47 -8.77
C SER A 214 -4.90 -6.02 -7.44
N LEU A 215 -4.10 -5.97 -6.37
CA LEU A 215 -4.54 -5.40 -5.08
C LEU A 215 -4.89 -3.91 -5.22
N VAL A 216 -3.98 -3.14 -5.82
CA VAL A 216 -4.17 -1.70 -6.01
C VAL A 216 -5.32 -1.43 -6.97
N GLN A 217 -5.40 -2.18 -8.06
CA GLN A 217 -6.53 -2.11 -8.99
C GLN A 217 -7.86 -2.36 -8.28
N LYS A 218 -7.94 -3.36 -7.40
CA LYS A 218 -9.14 -3.65 -6.62
C LYS A 218 -9.52 -2.49 -5.70
N LEU A 219 -8.55 -1.87 -5.04
CA LEU A 219 -8.77 -0.69 -4.19
C LEU A 219 -9.21 0.56 -4.98
N LEU A 220 -8.80 0.64 -6.25
CA LEU A 220 -9.16 1.72 -7.18
C LEU A 220 -10.50 1.49 -7.93
N GLU A 221 -11.17 0.37 -7.71
CA GLU A 221 -12.34 -0.03 -8.51
C GLU A 221 -13.43 1.05 -8.63
N GLY A 222 -13.89 1.24 -9.88
CA GLY A 222 -15.01 2.11 -10.25
C GLY A 222 -14.65 3.26 -11.19
N GLU A 223 -13.37 3.59 -11.36
CA GLU A 223 -12.99 4.86 -12.00
C GLU A 223 -11.69 4.75 -12.81
N ALA A 224 -11.81 4.47 -14.11
CA ALA A 224 -10.65 4.36 -15.02
C ALA A 224 -9.76 5.61 -15.02
N TRP A 225 -10.35 6.79 -14.82
CA TRP A 225 -9.60 8.04 -14.74
C TRP A 225 -8.68 8.11 -13.50
N LYS A 226 -9.05 7.46 -12.37
CA LYS A 226 -8.22 7.42 -11.16
C LYS A 226 -6.92 6.69 -11.42
N LYS A 227 -6.93 5.59 -12.19
CA LYS A 227 -5.70 4.86 -12.54
C LYS A 227 -4.69 5.79 -13.24
N SER A 228 -5.14 6.53 -14.25
CA SER A 228 -4.28 7.47 -14.98
C SER A 228 -3.84 8.65 -14.10
N ALA A 229 -4.76 9.25 -13.35
CA ALA A 229 -4.47 10.40 -12.50
C ALA A 229 -3.47 10.08 -11.37
N LEU A 230 -3.49 8.83 -10.89
CA LEU A 230 -2.65 8.37 -9.79
C LEU A 230 -1.34 7.68 -10.26
N GLY A 231 -1.08 7.62 -11.56
CA GLY A 231 0.13 6.96 -12.08
C GLY A 231 0.19 5.46 -11.82
N TYR A 232 -0.97 4.79 -11.74
CA TYR A 232 -1.06 3.34 -11.58
C TYR A 232 -0.36 2.60 -12.73
N ARG A 233 0.24 1.45 -12.40
CA ARG A 233 0.90 0.55 -13.34
C ARG A 233 0.25 -0.84 -13.29
N ASP A 234 0.08 -1.45 -14.45
CA ASP A 234 -0.46 -2.82 -14.58
C ASP A 234 0.51 -3.91 -14.10
N ASP A 235 1.76 -3.55 -13.84
CA ASP A 235 2.80 -4.47 -13.39
C ASP A 235 3.63 -3.88 -12.23
N TRP A 236 4.14 -4.79 -11.39
CA TRP A 236 5.25 -4.44 -10.53
C TRP A 236 6.51 -4.29 -11.40
N PRO A 237 7.22 -3.16 -11.33
CA PRO A 237 8.35 -2.92 -12.21
C PRO A 237 9.42 -4.00 -12.10
N ARG A 238 9.97 -4.40 -13.25
CA ARG A 238 11.09 -5.34 -13.30
C ARG A 238 12.40 -4.71 -12.83
N SER A 239 12.59 -3.41 -13.04
CA SER A 239 13.74 -2.65 -12.56
C SER A 239 13.31 -1.35 -11.87
N CYS A 240 14.06 -0.96 -10.85
CA CYS A 240 13.85 0.27 -10.07
C CYS A 240 14.64 1.48 -10.61
N GLY A 241 15.12 1.44 -11.86
CA GLY A 241 16.10 2.40 -12.39
C GLY A 241 17.54 1.96 -12.11
N ASP A 242 18.46 2.24 -13.03
CA ASP A 242 19.72 1.50 -13.18
C ASP A 242 20.92 2.07 -12.41
N GLU A 243 20.80 3.23 -11.74
CA GLU A 243 21.98 4.05 -11.40
C GLU A 243 22.51 3.89 -9.97
N ALA A 244 21.70 3.47 -8.99
CA ALA A 244 22.15 3.38 -7.59
C ALA A 244 22.56 1.96 -7.13
N TRP A 245 22.32 0.92 -7.94
CA TRP A 245 22.26 -0.47 -7.47
C TRP A 245 23.10 -1.45 -8.31
N SER A 246 24.31 -1.07 -8.70
CA SER A 246 25.18 -1.91 -9.55
C SER A 246 25.85 -3.09 -8.83
N ALA A 247 25.97 -3.05 -7.49
CA ALA A 247 26.81 -4.01 -6.75
C ALA A 247 26.14 -5.35 -6.39
N HIS A 248 24.79 -5.43 -6.34
CA HIS A 248 24.07 -6.62 -5.85
C HIS A 248 22.92 -7.05 -6.79
N ARG A 249 23.19 -7.11 -8.10
CA ARG A 249 22.20 -7.59 -9.07
C ARG A 249 22.10 -9.12 -9.03
N LEU A 250 21.05 -9.63 -8.38
CA LEU A 250 20.57 -10.98 -8.69
C LEU A 250 19.95 -10.99 -10.11
N PRO A 251 20.14 -12.04 -10.91
CA PRO A 251 19.45 -12.19 -12.19
C PRO A 251 17.93 -12.23 -11.96
N GLY A 252 17.16 -11.40 -12.69
CA GLY A 252 15.70 -11.30 -12.59
C GLY A 252 15.17 -9.90 -12.23
N SER A 253 13.94 -9.82 -11.70
CA SER A 253 13.34 -8.54 -11.27
C SER A 253 14.13 -7.96 -10.09
N THR A 254 14.82 -6.85 -10.34
CA THR A 254 15.72 -6.17 -9.38
C THR A 254 14.99 -5.19 -8.47
N CYS A 255 13.70 -4.96 -8.69
CA CYS A 255 12.93 -3.95 -7.96
C CYS A 255 12.32 -4.52 -6.67
N TYR A 256 13.16 -5.07 -5.79
CA TYR A 256 12.76 -5.51 -4.44
C TYR A 256 12.54 -4.33 -3.51
N ASP A 257 13.30 -3.26 -3.71
CA ASP A 257 13.36 -2.10 -2.83
C ASP A 257 12.17 -1.14 -2.96
N LEU A 258 11.14 -1.48 -3.74
CA LEU A 258 10.05 -0.55 -4.01
C LEU A 258 8.94 -0.67 -2.98
N ILE A 259 8.45 0.48 -2.51
CA ILE A 259 7.27 0.60 -1.66
C ILE A 259 6.19 1.35 -2.44
N TRP A 260 5.01 0.74 -2.56
CA TRP A 260 3.81 1.44 -3.02
C TRP A 260 2.99 1.90 -1.82
N ARG A 261 2.81 3.21 -1.67
CA ARG A 261 2.00 3.80 -0.61
C ARG A 261 0.73 4.38 -1.17
N LEU A 262 -0.41 3.92 -0.65
CA LEU A 262 -1.73 4.46 -0.92
C LEU A 262 -2.14 5.40 0.22
N THR A 263 -2.64 6.58 -0.13
CA THR A 263 -3.37 7.46 0.80
C THR A 263 -4.85 7.25 0.59
N LEU A 264 -5.57 6.97 1.67
CA LEU A 264 -7.01 6.78 1.66
C LEU A 264 -7.67 7.88 2.49
N THR A 265 -8.81 8.36 2.01
CA THR A 265 -9.63 9.32 2.76
C THR A 265 -11.05 8.83 2.92
N ARG A 266 -11.69 9.23 4.00
CA ARG A 266 -13.10 8.93 4.27
C ARG A 266 -13.80 10.20 4.73
N LYS A 267 -14.84 10.60 4.01
CA LYS A 267 -15.70 11.73 4.39
C LYS A 267 -16.77 11.25 5.36
N LEU A 268 -16.87 11.89 6.51
CA LEU A 268 -17.91 11.59 7.48
C LEU A 268 -19.25 12.22 7.06
N GLN A 269 -20.03 11.50 6.26
CA GLN A 269 -21.39 11.90 5.88
C GLN A 269 -22.43 11.54 6.96
N PRO A 270 -23.48 12.36 7.17
CA PRO A 270 -24.55 12.05 8.13
C PRO A 270 -25.32 10.77 7.85
N THR A 271 -25.27 10.27 6.61
CA THR A 271 -25.99 9.08 6.15
C THR A 271 -25.41 7.76 6.68
N GLY A 272 -24.25 7.79 7.36
CA GLY A 272 -23.57 6.61 7.89
C GLY A 272 -22.88 5.75 6.81
N LYS A 273 -23.02 6.08 5.52
CA LYS A 273 -22.31 5.40 4.43
C LYS A 273 -20.92 6.01 4.29
N HIS A 274 -19.92 5.32 4.84
CA HIS A 274 -18.53 5.74 4.75
C HIS A 274 -17.71 4.62 4.10
N LYS A 275 -17.02 4.94 3.01
CA LYS A 275 -16.06 4.05 2.36
C LYS A 275 -14.73 4.78 2.27
N TRP A 276 -13.64 4.05 2.48
CA TRP A 276 -12.31 4.58 2.25
C TRP A 276 -12.04 4.65 0.75
N GLU A 277 -11.70 5.83 0.27
CA GLU A 277 -11.36 6.09 -1.13
C GLU A 277 -9.87 6.39 -1.26
N VAL A 278 -9.20 5.72 -2.19
CA VAL A 278 -7.81 6.03 -2.53
C VAL A 278 -7.76 7.39 -3.21
N THR A 279 -6.99 8.32 -2.64
CA THR A 279 -6.80 9.68 -3.16
C THR A 279 -5.39 9.93 -3.69
N ALA A 280 -4.42 9.11 -3.28
CA ALA A 280 -3.06 9.16 -3.80
C ALA A 280 -2.45 7.76 -3.89
N LEU A 281 -1.63 7.54 -4.91
CA LEU A 281 -0.71 6.41 -5.03
C LEU A 281 0.67 7.01 -5.27
N THR A 282 1.64 6.66 -4.42
CA THR A 282 3.02 7.13 -4.53
C THR A 282 3.96 5.95 -4.40
N SER A 283 5.10 6.01 -5.07
CA SER A 283 6.18 5.04 -4.90
C SER A 283 7.40 5.68 -4.24
N THR A 284 8.09 4.91 -3.40
CA THR A 284 9.39 5.27 -2.82
C THR A 284 10.25 4.02 -2.70
N LEU A 285 11.51 4.18 -2.31
CA LEU A 285 12.45 3.07 -2.12
C LEU A 285 12.60 2.74 -0.62
N GLU A 286 12.87 1.48 -0.27
CA GLU A 286 13.17 1.06 1.11
C GLU A 286 14.55 1.58 1.55
N GLY A 287 15.50 1.68 0.62
CA GLY A 287 16.87 2.09 0.87
C GLY A 287 17.78 0.96 1.37
N PHE A 288 17.42 -0.31 1.16
CA PHE A 288 18.23 -1.44 1.64
C PHE A 288 19.50 -1.61 0.80
N GLN A 289 20.65 -1.40 1.43
CA GLN A 289 21.97 -1.41 0.77
C GLN A 289 22.68 -2.77 0.78
N GLY A 290 21.93 -3.86 0.97
CA GLY A 290 22.52 -5.20 1.11
C GLY A 290 23.07 -5.50 2.50
N ASP A 291 22.96 -4.55 3.44
CA ASP A 291 23.41 -4.70 4.82
C ASP A 291 22.22 -4.53 5.77
N PRO A 292 21.90 -5.52 6.63
CA PRO A 292 20.84 -5.41 7.59
C PRO A 292 21.06 -4.24 8.54
N GLU A 293 22.29 -3.76 8.77
CA GLU A 293 22.72 -2.64 9.64
C GLU A 293 22.87 -1.28 8.94
N ALA A 294 22.60 -1.19 7.65
CA ALA A 294 22.65 0.08 6.92
C ALA A 294 21.73 1.15 7.54
N PRO A 295 22.10 2.44 7.48
CA PRO A 295 21.22 3.52 7.90
C PRO A 295 19.88 3.46 7.17
N CYS A 296 18.79 3.74 7.87
CA CYS A 296 17.47 3.84 7.25
C CYS A 296 17.46 5.03 6.27
N ALA A 297 17.25 4.71 5.00
CA ALA A 297 17.38 5.65 3.90
C ALA A 297 16.06 5.78 3.11
N GLU A 298 16.04 6.73 2.17
CA GLU A 298 14.96 6.91 1.20
C GLU A 298 13.57 6.99 1.86
N GLY A 299 12.67 6.08 1.49
CA GLY A 299 11.31 6.01 1.99
C GLY A 299 11.21 5.73 3.48
N LEU A 300 12.21 5.07 4.06
CA LEU A 300 12.26 4.69 5.47
C LEU A 300 13.10 5.64 6.32
N ALA A 301 13.73 6.66 5.72
CA ALA A 301 14.42 7.70 6.47
C ALA A 301 13.42 8.49 7.35
N PRO A 302 13.74 8.77 8.63
CA PRO A 302 12.89 9.60 9.48
C PRO A 302 12.73 11.02 8.92
N ILE A 303 11.50 11.53 8.89
CA ILE A 303 11.22 12.91 8.53
C ILE A 303 11.67 13.81 9.69
N LYS A 304 12.68 14.64 9.44
CA LYS A 304 13.11 15.67 10.39
C LYS A 304 12.19 16.88 10.27
N TYR A 305 11.31 17.09 11.23
CA TYR A 305 10.56 18.34 11.34
C TYR A 305 11.50 19.45 11.80
N SER A 306 12.12 20.17 10.85
CA SER A 306 13.09 21.23 11.12
C SER A 306 12.46 22.53 11.67
N TRP A 307 11.17 22.56 11.98
CA TRP A 307 10.41 23.82 12.17
C TRP A 307 10.12 24.19 13.63
N PHE A 308 10.59 23.42 14.62
CA PHE A 308 10.33 23.69 16.04
C PHE A 308 11.56 24.12 16.87
N SER A 309 12.70 24.44 16.25
CA SER A 309 13.90 24.90 16.98
C SER A 309 14.17 26.41 16.93
N SER A 310 13.21 27.23 16.53
CA SER A 310 13.27 28.67 16.82
C SER A 310 12.82 28.89 18.26
N SER A 311 13.82 28.82 19.15
CA SER A 311 13.78 29.26 20.54
C SER A 311 13.05 30.60 20.69
N TRP A 312 11.98 30.58 21.48
CA TRP A 312 11.46 31.74 22.20
C TRP A 312 12.30 31.99 23.45
#